data_AF-A0AAX2GTV5-F1
#
_entry.id   AF-A0AAX2GTV5-F1
#
_cell.length_a   1.000
_cell.length_b   1.000
_cell.length_c   1.000
_cell.angle_alpha   90.00
_cell.angle_beta   90.00
_cell.angle_gamma   90.00
#
_symmetry.space_group_name_H-M   'P 1'
#
loop_
_entity.id
_entity.type
_entity.pdbx_description
1 polymer ?
#
loop_
_entity_poly.entity_id
_entity_poly.type
_entity_poly.pdbx_seq_one_letter_code
_entity_poly.pdbx_strand_id
1 'polypeptide(L)'
;MIIEQRIAHIQQMEGVLNTSEALIKELYEMLERWEAHQPALKQLIAYYESEQWMEDYDASNEGQLPKDMPQGVLSEDAVYNVITDIKSLKETFAECSKYKI
;
A
#
# COMPACT_ATOMS: atom_id res chain seq x y z
N MET A 1 2.91 -32.79 -33.81
CA MET A 1 2.83 -31.33 -33.64
C MET A 1 3.64 -30.67 -34.74
N ILE A 2 3.00 -29.89 -35.60
CA ILE A 2 3.65 -29.21 -36.73
C ILE A 2 4.51 -28.06 -36.19
N ILE A 3 5.60 -27.70 -36.87
CA ILE A 3 6.57 -26.70 -36.42
C ILE A 3 5.92 -25.35 -36.04
N GLU A 4 4.90 -24.92 -36.78
CA GLU A 4 4.14 -23.69 -36.51
C GLU A 4 3.43 -23.72 -35.15
N GLN A 5 2.82 -24.86 -34.79
CA GLN A 5 2.18 -25.03 -33.49
C GLN A 5 3.20 -24.99 -32.35
N ARG A 6 4.41 -25.52 -32.57
CA ARG A 6 5.51 -25.44 -31.58
C ARG A 6 5.95 -24.00 -31.37
N ILE A 7 6.13 -23.24 -32.46
CA ILE A 7 6.54 -21.82 -32.41
C ILE A 7 5.49 -20.99 -31.65
N ALA A 8 4.20 -21.15 -31.98
CA ALA A 8 3.13 -20.42 -31.31
C ALA A 8 3.08 -20.70 -29.80
N HIS A 9 3.27 -21.97 -29.40
CA HIS A 9 3.32 -22.33 -27.98
C HIS A 9 4.52 -21.71 -27.26
N ILE A 10 5.70 -21.73 -27.88
CA ILE A 10 6.91 -21.11 -27.30
C ILE A 10 6.71 -19.61 -27.15
N GLN A 11 6.18 -18.91 -28.16
CA GLN A 11 5.90 -17.47 -28.07
C GLN A 11 4.90 -17.13 -26.97
N GLN A 12 3.88 -17.97 -26.77
CA GLN A 12 2.94 -17.79 -25.67
C GLN A 12 3.63 -17.91 -24.32
N MET A 13 4.45 -18.95 -24.11
CA MET A 13 5.17 -19.15 -22.84
C MET A 13 6.23 -18.08 -22.61
N GLU A 14 6.91 -17.63 -23.65
CA GLU A 14 7.87 -16.51 -23.62
C GLU A 14 7.18 -15.20 -23.16
N GLY A 15 5.96 -14.94 -23.66
CA GLY A 15 5.15 -13.81 -23.20
C GLY A 15 4.79 -13.91 -21.71
N VAL A 16 4.43 -15.10 -21.24
CA VAL A 16 4.16 -15.36 -19.81
C VAL A 16 5.41 -15.14 -18.96
N LEU A 17 6.57 -15.65 -19.39
CA LEU A 17 7.84 -15.49 -18.69
C LEU A 17 8.20 -14.01 -18.54
N ASN A 18 8.25 -13.28 -19.65
CA ASN A 18 8.64 -11.87 -19.65
C ASN A 18 7.68 -11.01 -18.80
N THR A 19 6.37 -11.30 -18.87
CA THR A 19 5.38 -10.61 -18.03
C THR A 19 5.60 -10.93 -16.54
N SER A 20 5.90 -12.19 -16.21
CA SER A 20 6.15 -12.61 -14.84
C SER A 20 7.39 -11.95 -14.25
N GLU A 21 8.48 -11.88 -15.01
CA GLU A 21 9.72 -11.22 -14.59
C GLU A 21 9.51 -9.72 -14.33
N ALA A 22 8.78 -9.04 -15.20
CA ALA A 22 8.45 -7.62 -15.03
C ALA A 22 7.61 -7.38 -13.76
N LEU A 23 6.54 -8.17 -13.56
CA LEU A 23 5.68 -8.06 -12.39
C LEU A 23 6.44 -8.34 -11.08
N ILE A 24 7.29 -9.37 -11.06
CA ILE A 24 8.10 -9.70 -9.87
C ILE A 24 9.03 -8.54 -9.53
N LYS A 25 9.68 -7.94 -10.53
CA LYS A 25 10.54 -6.77 -10.32
C LYS A 25 9.76 -5.60 -9.73
N GLU A 26 8.62 -5.24 -10.32
CA GLU A 26 7.77 -4.15 -9.82
C GLU A 26 7.28 -4.41 -8.39
N LEU A 27 6.95 -5.65 -8.04
CA LEU A 27 6.56 -6.03 -6.68
C LEU A 27 7.71 -5.81 -5.68
N TYR A 28 8.93 -6.22 -6.02
CA TYR A 28 10.09 -6.00 -5.14
C TYR A 28 10.38 -4.51 -4.95
N GLU A 29 10.34 -3.72 -6.02
CA GLU A 29 10.54 -2.26 -5.95
C GLU A 29 9.46 -1.58 -5.10
N MET A 30 8.21 -2.03 -5.19
CA MET A 30 7.12 -1.53 -4.34
C MET A 30 7.33 -1.91 -2.87
N LEU A 31 7.74 -3.15 -2.60
CA LEU A 31 8.03 -3.62 -1.24
C LEU A 31 9.15 -2.82 -0.58
N GLU A 32 10.23 -2.55 -1.30
CA GLU A 32 11.34 -1.72 -0.80
C GLU A 32 10.87 -0.31 -0.43
N ARG A 33 10.09 0.33 -1.33
CA ARG A 33 9.51 1.67 -1.07
C ARG A 33 8.56 1.66 0.13
N TRP A 34 7.76 0.61 0.27
CA TRP A 34 6.84 0.43 1.39
C TRP A 34 7.57 0.23 2.71
N GLU A 35 8.65 -0.56 2.72
CA GLU A 35 9.51 -0.77 3.88
C GLU A 35 10.19 0.53 4.30
N ALA A 36 10.74 1.29 3.34
CA ALA A 36 11.36 2.59 3.60
C ALA A 36 10.37 3.63 4.16
N HIS A 37 9.07 3.50 3.87
CA HIS A 37 8.02 4.39 4.38
C HIS A 37 7.54 4.03 5.80
N GLN A 38 7.83 2.81 6.30
CA GLN A 38 7.36 2.35 7.62
C GLN A 38 7.68 3.29 8.78
N PRO A 39 8.85 3.95 8.87
CA PRO A 39 9.13 4.89 9.95
C PRO A 39 8.18 6.10 9.95
N ALA A 40 7.90 6.67 8.78
CA ALA A 40 6.98 7.81 8.64
C ALA A 40 5.53 7.41 8.98
N LEU A 41 5.12 6.22 8.55
CA LEU A 41 3.82 5.67 8.91
C LEU A 41 3.68 5.45 10.43
N LYS A 42 4.72 4.93 11.09
CA LYS A 42 4.73 4.80 12.56
C LYS A 42 4.64 6.15 13.26
N GLN A 43 5.30 7.18 12.73
CA GLN A 43 5.17 8.54 13.24
C GLN A 43 3.74 9.07 13.11
N LEU A 44 3.08 8.83 11.97
CA LEU A 44 1.69 9.21 11.76
C LEU A 44 0.74 8.52 12.75
N ILE A 45 0.92 7.21 12.97
CA ILE A 45 0.11 6.45 13.93
C ILE A 45 0.34 6.96 15.35
N ALA A 46 1.61 7.18 15.73
CA ALA A 46 1.94 7.71 17.05
C ALA A 46 1.37 9.12 17.26
N TYR A 47 1.34 9.96 16.23
CA TYR A 47 0.66 11.25 16.26
C TYR A 47 -0.85 11.08 16.48
N TYR A 48 -1.51 10.26 15.68
CA TYR A 48 -2.95 9.99 15.80
C TYR A 48 -3.37 9.45 17.18
N GLU A 49 -2.51 8.67 17.83
CA GLU A 49 -2.73 8.13 19.18
C GLU A 49 -2.32 9.08 20.32
N SER A 50 -1.83 10.29 20.00
CA SER A 50 -1.28 11.23 20.99
C SER A 50 -2.27 12.29 21.45
N GLU A 51 -2.01 12.86 22.62
CA GLU A 51 -2.71 14.07 23.11
C GLU A 51 -2.56 15.24 22.13
N GLN A 52 -1.44 15.36 21.42
CA GLN A 52 -1.22 16.43 20.43
C GLN A 52 -2.24 16.39 19.29
N TRP A 53 -2.61 15.20 18.81
CA TRP A 53 -3.64 15.10 17.77
C TRP A 53 -4.99 15.61 18.27
N MET A 54 -5.32 15.36 19.54
CA MET A 54 -6.56 15.86 20.15
C MET A 54 -6.55 17.39 20.25
N GLU A 55 -5.43 17.98 20.67
CA GLU A 55 -5.27 19.43 20.73
C GLU A 55 -5.41 20.08 19.33
N ASP A 56 -4.78 19.47 18.32
CA ASP A 56 -4.85 19.96 16.95
C ASP A 56 -6.27 19.81 16.36
N TYR A 57 -6.97 18.72 16.71
CA TYR A 57 -8.37 18.48 16.36
C TYR A 57 -9.30 19.54 16.98
N ASP A 58 -9.13 19.85 18.26
CA ASP A 58 -9.91 20.89 18.93
C ASP A 58 -9.63 22.27 18.30
N ALA A 59 -8.37 22.60 18.02
CA ALA A 59 -7.98 23.84 17.32
C ALA A 59 -8.60 23.95 15.92
N SER A 60 -8.70 22.82 15.20
CA SER A 60 -9.43 22.73 13.93
C SER A 60 -10.92 23.08 14.09
N ASN A 61 -11.59 22.44 15.06
CA ASN A 61 -13.01 22.62 15.34
C ASN A 61 -13.35 24.05 15.81
N GLU A 62 -12.44 24.67 16.54
CA GLU A 62 -12.56 26.07 16.98
C GLU A 62 -12.25 27.09 15.87
N GLY A 63 -11.81 26.63 14.69
CA GLY A 63 -11.50 27.50 13.56
C GLY A 63 -10.19 28.29 13.73
N GLN A 64 -9.29 27.80 14.58
CA GLN A 64 -7.98 28.43 14.83
C GLN A 64 -6.97 28.15 13.70
N LEU A 65 -7.24 27.14 12.87
CA LEU A 65 -6.39 26.74 11.75
C LEU A 65 -6.80 27.43 10.43
N PRO A 66 -5.87 27.64 9.48
CA PRO A 66 -6.19 28.25 8.19
C PRO A 66 -7.24 27.44 7.43
N LYS A 67 -8.29 28.12 6.93
CA LYS A 67 -9.40 27.47 6.21
C LYS A 67 -8.98 26.76 4.92
N ASP A 68 -7.92 27.24 4.27
CA ASP A 68 -7.43 26.69 3.01
C ASP A 68 -6.35 25.59 3.23
N MET A 69 -5.99 25.29 4.47
CA MET A 69 -5.06 24.22 4.79
C MET A 69 -5.79 22.88 4.78
N PRO A 70 -5.27 21.84 4.11
CA PRO A 70 -5.80 20.49 4.23
C PRO A 70 -5.65 19.95 5.65
N GLN A 71 -6.75 19.44 6.22
CA GLN A 71 -6.79 18.93 7.60
C GLN A 71 -7.26 17.47 7.66
N GLY A 72 -7.08 16.71 6.58
CA GLY A 72 -7.56 15.32 6.51
C GLY A 72 -7.00 14.41 7.62
N VAL A 73 -5.79 14.71 8.11
CA VAL A 73 -5.17 13.98 9.25
C VAL A 73 -5.92 14.16 10.57
N LEU A 74 -6.69 15.25 10.70
CA LEU A 74 -7.53 15.55 11.85
C LEU A 74 -8.96 15.00 11.67
N SER A 75 -9.23 14.25 10.60
CA SER A 75 -10.45 13.45 10.56
C SER A 75 -10.29 12.22 11.45
N GLU A 76 -11.36 11.84 12.14
CA GLU A 76 -11.41 10.60 12.91
C GLU A 76 -11.14 9.37 12.01
N ASP A 77 -11.61 9.41 10.76
CA ASP A 77 -11.60 8.24 9.88
C ASP A 77 -10.30 8.04 9.08
N ALA A 78 -9.61 9.08 8.64
CA ALA A 78 -8.56 8.91 7.62
C ALA A 78 -7.40 8.04 8.09
N VAL A 79 -6.83 8.31 9.27
CA VAL A 79 -5.71 7.52 9.80
C VAL A 79 -6.19 6.14 10.25
N TYR A 80 -7.40 6.05 10.82
CA TYR A 80 -8.03 4.78 11.18
C TYR A 80 -8.20 3.85 9.97
N ASN A 81 -8.67 4.38 8.84
CA ASN A 81 -8.83 3.62 7.60
C ASN A 81 -7.49 3.11 7.09
N VAL A 82 -6.45 3.94 7.09
CA VAL A 82 -5.08 3.50 6.73
C VAL A 82 -4.61 2.35 7.62
N ILE A 83 -4.80 2.45 8.94
CA ILE A 83 -4.43 1.37 9.89
C ILE A 83 -5.20 0.08 9.59
N THR A 84 -6.48 0.20 9.25
CA THR A 84 -7.34 -0.94 8.93
C THR A 84 -6.95 -1.59 7.61
N ASP A 85 -6.70 -0.80 6.58
CA ASP A 85 -6.24 -1.28 5.27
C ASP A 85 -4.91 -2.04 5.39
N ILE A 86 -3.99 -1.55 6.24
CA ILE A 86 -2.72 -2.25 6.51
C ILE A 86 -2.97 -3.62 7.16
N LYS A 87 -3.96 -3.73 8.06
CA LYS A 87 -4.32 -5.02 8.67
C LYS A 87 -4.88 -5.98 7.62
N SER A 88 -5.83 -5.52 6.80
CA SER A 88 -6.41 -6.33 5.71
C SER A 88 -5.36 -6.73 4.66
N LEU A 89 -4.40 -5.86 4.37
CA LEU A 89 -3.31 -6.15 3.45
C LEU A 89 -2.39 -7.27 3.98
N LYS A 90 -2.12 -7.31 5.29
CA LYS A 90 -1.35 -8.40 5.91
C LYS A 90 -2.05 -9.74 5.77
N GLU A 91 -3.37 -9.77 5.95
CA GLU A 91 -4.19 -10.97 5.76
C GLU A 91 -4.15 -11.42 4.30
N THR A 92 -4.31 -10.49 3.37
CA THR A 92 -4.23 -10.73 1.93
C THR A 92 -2.87 -11.33 1.55
N PHE A 93 -1.76 -10.77 2.01
CA PHE A 93 -0.42 -11.32 1.76
C PHE A 93 -0.24 -12.73 2.34
N ALA A 94 -0.76 -12.97 3.55
CA ALA A 94 -0.73 -14.29 4.15
C ALA A 94 -1.54 -15.32 3.33
N GLU A 95 -2.65 -14.91 2.73
CA GLU A 95 -3.42 -15.75 1.81
C GLU A 95 -2.72 -15.98 0.48
N CYS A 96 -2.12 -14.94 -0.13
CA CYS A 96 -1.33 -15.06 -1.34
C CYS A 96 -0.21 -16.10 -1.19
N SER A 97 0.44 -16.16 -0.02
CA SER A 97 1.49 -17.15 0.27
C SER A 97 1.00 -18.61 0.27
N LYS A 98 -0.32 -18.86 0.33
CA LYS A 98 -0.92 -20.21 0.30
C LYS A 98 -1.09 -20.75 -1.11
N TYR A 99 -1.17 -19.89 -2.12
CA TYR A 99 -1.23 -20.30 -3.52
C TYR A 99 0.18 -20.68 -3.98
N LYS A 100 0.59 -21.91 -3.65
CA LYS A 100 1.84 -22.50 -4.10
C LYS A 100 1.87 -22.51 -5.63
N ILE A 101 2.88 -21.85 -6.21
CA ILE A 101 3.47 -22.26 -7.48
C ILE A 101 4.51 -23.34 -7.14
#